data_AF-A0A1G7HM16-F1
#
_entry.id   AF-A0A1G7HM16-F1
#
_cell.length_a   1.000
_cell.length_b   1.000
_cell.length_c   1.000
_cell.angle_alpha   90.00
_cell.angle_beta   90.00
_cell.angle_gamma   90.00
#
_symmetry.space_group_name_H-M   'P 1'
#
loop_
_entity.id
_entity.type
_entity.pdbx_description
1 polymer ?
#
loop_
_entity_poly.entity_id
_entity_poly.type
_entity_poly.pdbx_seq_one_letter_code
_entity_poly.pdbx_strand_id
1 'polypeptide(L)' 'MTVPAGTLRTRILNIVDDVTRECLGAIPETSISGRRVARELTAIVARRGKPGMIVSDRACR' A
#
# COMPACT_ATOMS: atom_id res chain seq x y z
N MET A 1 -22.58 12.35 -2.62
CA MET A 1 -22.58 13.62 -1.87
C MET A 1 -21.27 13.70 -1.08
N THR A 2 -20.60 14.87 -1.07
CA THR A 2 -19.47 15.27 -0.19
C THR A 2 -18.08 14.86 -0.71
N VAL A 3 -17.09 15.71 -1.05
CA VAL A 3 -16.77 17.16 -0.96
C VAL A 3 -15.83 17.54 -2.13
N PRO A 4 -15.77 18.79 -2.64
CA PRO A 4 -14.69 19.24 -3.51
C PRO A 4 -13.50 19.65 -2.62
N ALA A 5 -12.64 18.69 -2.28
CA ALA A 5 -11.47 18.98 -1.45
C ALA A 5 -10.30 19.45 -2.33
N GLY A 6 -9.87 20.69 -2.10
CA GLY A 6 -8.72 21.32 -2.75
C GLY A 6 -7.48 20.42 -2.72
N THR A 7 -6.69 20.48 -3.80
CA THR A 7 -5.41 19.78 -4.05
C THR A 7 -5.07 18.67 -3.04
N LEU A 8 -5.81 17.57 -3.08
CA LEU A 8 -5.48 16.38 -2.29
C LEU A 8 -4.20 15.78 -2.86
N ARG A 9 -3.17 15.72 -2.01
CA ARG A 9 -1.89 15.13 -2.39
C ARG A 9 -2.02 13.61 -2.34
N THR A 10 -2.45 13.03 -3.46
CA THR A 10 -2.53 11.58 -3.65
C THR A 10 -1.13 11.00 -3.52
N ARG A 11 -0.93 10.15 -2.51
CA ARG A 11 0.28 9.36 -2.33
C ARG A 11 0.02 7.96 -2.88
N ILE A 12 0.94 7.47 -3.67
CA ILE A 12 0.86 6.12 -4.22
C ILE A 12 1.70 5.21 -3.32
N LEU A 13 1.06 4.20 -2.72
CA LEU A 13 1.76 3.13 -2.04
C LEU A 13 2.05 2.02 -3.05
N ASN A 14 3.32 1.80 -3.36
CA ASN A 14 3.73 0.68 -4.20
C ASN A 14 4.11 -0.51 -3.33
N ILE A 15 3.53 -1.68 -3.61
CA ILE A 15 3.88 -2.95 -2.98
C ILE A 15 4.70 -3.74 -3.98
N VAL A 16 5.98 -3.92 -3.67
CA VAL A 16 6.93 -4.67 -4.51
C VAL A 16 7.33 -5.93 -3.76
N ASP A 17 7.33 -7.05 -4.46
CA ASP A 17 7.93 -8.29 -4.00
C ASP A 17 9.45 -8.17 -4.17
N ASP A 18 10.21 -8.13 -3.08
CA ASP A 18 11.66 -7.98 -3.15
C ASP A 18 12.37 -9.23 -3.70
N VAL A 19 11.74 -10.41 -3.58
CA VAL A 19 12.30 -11.69 -4.03
C VAL A 19 12.11 -11.87 -5.54
N THR A 20 10.90 -11.61 -6.07
CA THR A 20 10.63 -11.74 -7.51
C THR A 20 10.80 -10.43 -8.28
N ARG A 21 11.08 -9.31 -7.58
CA ARG A 21 11.12 -7.93 -8.11
C ARG A 21 9.84 -7.52 -8.84
N GLU A 22 8.72 -8.18 -8.57
CA GLU A 22 7.44 -7.88 -9.22
C GLU A 22 6.66 -6.83 -8.43
N CYS A 23 6.04 -5.89 -9.16
CA CYS A 23 5.04 -5.00 -8.59
C CYS A 23 3.75 -5.78 -8.31
N LEU A 24 3.45 -6.02 -7.04
CA LEU A 24 2.23 -6.72 -6.61
C LEU A 24 1.02 -5.78 -6.63
N GLY A 25 1.23 -4.47 -6.56
CA GLY A 25 0.18 -3.48 -6.74
C GLY A 25 0.59 -2.07 -6.36
N ALA A 26 -0.05 -1.09 -6.99
CA ALA A 26 0.08 0.31 -6.64
C ALA A 26 -1.28 0.84 -6.17
N ILE A 27 -1.35 1.27 -4.91
CA ILE A 27 -2.58 1.77 -4.29
C ILE A 27 -2.48 3.30 -4.19
N PRO A 28 -3.27 4.06 -4.97
CA PRO A 28 -3.38 5.50 -4.77
C PRO A 28 -4.25 5.79 -3.53
N GLU A 29 -3.67 6.43 -2.52
CA GLU A 29 -4.39 6.90 -1.32
C GLU A 29 -4.15 8.40 -1.07
N THR A 30 -5.17 9.07 -0.56
CA THR A 30 -5.09 10.49 -0.16
C THR A 30 -4.45 10.69 1.21
N SER A 31 -4.53 9.68 2.07
CA SER A 31 -3.83 9.57 3.35
C SER A 31 -3.57 8.08 3.57
N ILE A 32 -2.31 7.70 3.86
CA ILE A 32 -1.94 6.29 3.83
C ILE A 32 -2.41 5.58 5.11
N SER A 33 -3.68 5.17 5.11
CA SER A 33 -4.30 4.53 6.26
C SER A 33 -3.91 3.05 6.31
N GLY A 34 -3.38 2.60 7.45
CA GLY A 34 -2.93 1.21 7.61
C GLY A 34 -4.01 0.16 7.34
N ARG A 35 -5.30 0.55 7.40
CA ARG A 35 -6.45 -0.35 7.21
C ARG A 35 -6.57 -0.89 5.78
N ARG A 36 -6.33 -0.04 4.79
CA ARG A 36 -6.42 -0.45 3.37
C ARG A 36 -5.17 -1.22 2.96
N VAL A 37 -4.02 -0.77 3.43
CA VAL A 37 -2.73 -1.47 3.29
C VAL A 37 -2.80 -2.88 3.86
N ALA A 38 -3.38 -3.05 5.06
CA ALA A 38 -3.55 -4.36 5.67
C ALA A 38 -4.45 -5.30 4.87
N ARG A 39 -5.54 -4.78 4.26
CA ARG A 39 -6.41 -5.58 3.39
C ARG A 39 -5.66 -6.08 2.16
N GLU A 40 -4.87 -5.20 1.53
CA GLU A 40 -4.16 -5.56 0.31
C GLU A 40 -2.97 -6.49 0.59
N LEU A 41 -2.26 -6.25 1.67
CA LEU A 41 -1.28 -7.21 2.20
C LEU A 41 -1.95 -8.55 2.49
N THR A 42 -3.13 -8.58 3.10
CA THR A 42 -3.85 -9.84 3.38
C THR A 42 -4.23 -10.56 2.09
N ALA A 43 -4.69 -9.85 1.07
CA ALA A 43 -5.02 -10.45 -0.23
C ALA A 43 -3.78 -11.00 -0.95
N ILE A 44 -2.65 -10.29 -0.86
CA ILE A 44 -1.35 -10.75 -1.40
C ILE A 44 -0.87 -11.98 -0.64
N VAL A 45 -0.92 -11.95 0.69
CA VAL A 45 -0.55 -13.08 1.57
C VAL A 45 -1.41 -14.30 1.26
N ALA A 46 -2.71 -14.13 1.01
CA ALA A 46 -3.60 -15.23 0.64
C ALA A 46 -3.26 -15.85 -0.72
N ARG A 47 -2.71 -15.07 -1.66
CA ARG A 47 -2.34 -15.54 -3.01
C ARG A 47 -0.94 -16.12 -3.10
N ARG A 48 0.04 -15.53 -2.39
CA ARG A 48 1.47 -15.88 -2.48
C ARG A 48 2.03 -16.59 -1.24
N GLY A 49 1.31 -16.59 -0.13
CA GLY A 49 1.82 -17.02 1.17
C GLY A 49 2.35 -15.86 2.01
N LYS A 50 2.68 -16.14 3.27
CA LYS A 50 3.10 -15.13 4.25
C LYS A 50 4.52 -14.63 3.92
N PRO A 51 4.74 -13.33 3.70
CA PRO A 51 6.08 -12.79 3.48
C PRO A 51 6.91 -12.94 4.76
N GLY A 52 8.19 -13.27 4.61
CA GLY A 52 9.11 -13.39 5.75
C GLY A 52 9.42 -12.05 6.40
N MET A 53 9.32 -10.95 5.65
CA MET A 53 9.61 -9.60 6.11
C MET A 53 8.78 -8.58 5.33
N ILE A 54 8.24 -7.57 6.02
CA ILE A 54 7.55 -6.43 5.39
C ILE A 54 8.35 -5.19 5.75
N VAL A 55 8.93 -4.55 4.74
CA VAL A 55 9.65 -3.27 4.90
C VAL A 55 8.69 -2.15 4.47
N SER A 56 8.50 -1.15 5.35
CA SER A 56 7.70 0.02 5.03
C SER A 56 8.60 1.24 4.96
N ASP A 57 8.76 1.81 3.76
CA ASP A 57 9.53 3.03 3.54
C ASP A 57 8.72 4.30 3.84
N ARG A 58 8.07 4.33 5.01
CA ARG A 58 7.52 5.59 5.50
C ARG A 58 8.52 6.21 6.44
N ALA A 59 9.09 7.34 6.02
CA ALA A 59 9.76 8.26 6.92
C ALA A 59 8.78 8.61 8.05
N CYS A 60 8.97 8.00 9.22
CA CYS A 60 8.28 8.36 10.44
C CYS A 60 8.72 9.79 10.79
N ARG A 61 7.81 10.74 10.60
CA ARG A 61 7.94 12.12 11.07
C ARG A 61 6.61 12.58 11.62
#